data_AF-A0A6B3IPR9-F1
#
_entry.id   AF-A0A6B3IPR9-F1
#
_cell.length_a   1.000
_cell.length_b   1.000
_cell.length_c   1.000
_cell.angle_alpha   90.00
_cell.angle_beta   90.00
_cell.angle_gamma   90.00
#
_symmetry.space_group_name_H-M   'P 1'
#
loop_
_entity.id
_entity.type
_entity.pdbx_description
1 polymer ?
#
loop_
_entity_poly.entity_id
_entity_poly.type
_entity_poly.pdbx_seq_one_letter_code
_entity_poly.pdbx_strand_id
1 'polypeptide(L)'
;MTEDDPGDCVHDLFAHTMLGDTPLGRPVLGTVDTINALNRGQIARFYKKHYDPTHLVVAAAGNVDHATVVRQVRRAFERAGALSRTDAVPMAPREGSRTLRTAGKVELLN
;
A
#
# COMPACT_ATOMS: atom_id res chain seq x y z
N MET A 1 11.09 -11.42 -13.56
CA MET A 1 11.55 -11.43 -12.15
C MET A 1 10.64 -12.28 -11.30
N THR A 2 9.33 -12.05 -11.24
CA THR A 2 8.40 -12.99 -10.58
C THR A 2 8.44 -14.38 -11.22
N GLU A 3 8.46 -14.47 -12.56
CA GLU A 3 8.48 -15.74 -13.30
C GLU A 3 9.77 -16.55 -13.15
N ASP A 4 10.86 -15.90 -12.71
CA ASP A 4 12.15 -16.54 -12.48
C ASP A 4 12.31 -17.04 -11.02
N ASP A 5 11.39 -16.63 -10.13
CA ASP A 5 11.29 -17.09 -8.74
C ASP A 5 9.96 -17.82 -8.52
N PRO A 6 9.94 -19.16 -8.56
CA PRO A 6 8.72 -19.95 -8.34
C PRO A 6 8.00 -19.64 -7.02
N GLY A 7 8.72 -19.18 -5.99
CA GLY A 7 8.14 -18.80 -4.71
C GLY A 7 7.20 -17.61 -4.85
N ASP A 8 7.66 -16.56 -5.54
CA ASP A 8 6.84 -15.37 -5.80
C ASP A 8 5.63 -15.69 -6.68
N CYS A 9 5.79 -16.52 -7.72
CA CYS A 9 4.69 -16.98 -8.56
C CYS A 9 3.58 -17.69 -7.76
N VAL A 10 3.96 -18.57 -6.82
CA VAL A 10 2.99 -19.28 -5.98
C VAL A 10 2.21 -18.32 -5.08
N HIS A 11 2.87 -17.28 -4.56
CA HIS A 11 2.20 -16.29 -3.72
C HIS A 11 1.19 -15.44 -4.48
N ASP A 12 1.54 -14.97 -5.69
CA ASP A 12 0.60 -14.22 -6.55
C ASP A 12 -0.58 -15.11 -6.98
N LEU A 13 -0.31 -16.36 -7.38
CA LEU A 13 -1.36 -17.32 -7.74
C LEU A 13 -2.29 -17.62 -6.57
N PHE A 14 -1.73 -17.82 -5.37
CA PHE A 14 -2.50 -18.06 -4.15
C PHE A 14 -3.39 -16.86 -3.82
N ALA A 15 -2.83 -15.64 -3.80
CA ALA A 15 -3.58 -14.43 -3.49
C ALA A 15 -4.72 -14.22 -4.49
N HIS A 16 -4.45 -14.37 -5.79
CA HIS A 16 -5.47 -14.27 -6.83
C HIS A 16 -6.55 -15.35 -6.70
N THR A 17 -6.18 -16.61 -6.46
CA THR A 17 -7.17 -17.70 -6.33
C THR A 17 -8.05 -17.54 -5.09
N MET A 18 -7.47 -17.10 -3.98
CA MET A 18 -8.18 -16.94 -2.72
C MET A 18 -9.07 -15.70 -2.69
N LEU A 19 -8.61 -14.60 -3.30
CA LEU A 19 -9.20 -13.27 -3.13
C LEU A 19 -9.80 -12.71 -4.43
N GLY A 20 -9.65 -13.39 -5.56
CA GLY A 20 -10.23 -13.06 -6.86
C GLY A 20 -9.93 -11.64 -7.31
N ASP A 21 -10.92 -11.00 -7.95
CA ASP A 21 -10.82 -9.63 -8.47
C ASP A 21 -10.89 -8.53 -7.40
N THR A 22 -10.76 -8.89 -6.12
CA THR A 22 -10.70 -7.89 -5.04
C THR A 22 -9.35 -7.17 -5.04
N PRO A 23 -9.25 -5.96 -4.45
CA PRO A 23 -7.97 -5.25 -4.35
C PRO A 23 -6.84 -6.05 -3.68
N LEU A 24 -7.16 -7.03 -2.82
CA LEU A 24 -6.18 -7.87 -2.14
C LEU A 24 -5.71 -9.07 -2.98
N GLY A 25 -6.46 -9.46 -4.01
CA GLY A 25 -6.07 -10.54 -4.93
C GLY A 25 -5.28 -10.07 -6.15
N ARG A 26 -4.92 -8.78 -6.21
CA ARG A 26 -4.17 -8.21 -7.33
C ARG A 26 -2.66 -8.33 -7.08
N PRO A 27 -1.87 -8.67 -8.11
CA PRO A 27 -0.41 -8.71 -7.98
C PRO A 27 0.14 -7.32 -7.68
N VAL A 28 1.15 -7.25 -6.83
CA VAL A 28 1.76 -5.97 -6.40
C VAL A 28 2.36 -5.22 -7.60
N LEU A 29 2.99 -5.94 -8.52
CA LEU A 29 3.62 -5.38 -9.72
C LEU A 29 2.61 -5.04 -10.84
N GLY A 30 1.35 -5.46 -10.71
CA GLY A 30 0.39 -5.41 -11.80
C GLY A 30 0.64 -6.48 -12.87
N THR A 31 0.00 -6.33 -14.02
CA THR A 31 0.19 -7.18 -15.21
C THR A 31 0.96 -6.43 -16.29
N VAL A 32 1.53 -7.18 -17.25
CA VAL A 32 2.17 -6.62 -18.45
C VAL A 32 1.27 -5.58 -19.13
N ASP A 33 -0.03 -5.87 -19.29
CA ASP A 33 -0.99 -4.94 -19.89
C ASP A 33 -1.15 -3.66 -19.08
N THR A 34 -1.27 -3.77 -17.75
CA THR A 34 -1.43 -2.58 -16.89
C THR A 34 -0.17 -1.71 -16.88
N ILE A 35 1.02 -2.32 -16.97
CA ILE A 35 2.29 -1.60 -17.02
C ILE A 35 2.45 -0.88 -18.37
N ASN A 36 2.17 -1.57 -19.48
CA ASN A 36 2.24 -0.96 -20.81
C ASN A 36 1.22 0.17 -21.02
N ALA A 37 0.06 0.08 -20.36
CA ALA A 37 -0.96 1.13 -20.39
C ALA A 37 -0.71 2.29 -19.40
N LEU A 38 0.23 2.14 -18.46
CA LEU A 38 0.47 3.12 -17.40
C LEU A 38 1.08 4.41 -17.97
N ASN A 39 0.49 5.55 -17.63
CA ASN A 39 0.99 6.87 -18.03
C ASN A 39 1.30 7.77 -16.83
N ARG A 40 2.12 8.80 -17.10
CA ARG A 40 2.53 9.81 -16.11
C ARG A 40 1.36 10.43 -15.35
N GLY A 41 0.24 10.68 -16.03
CA GLY A 41 -0.96 11.25 -15.41
C GLY A 41 -1.58 10.33 -14.36
N GLN A 42 -1.64 9.02 -14.63
CA GLN A 42 -2.10 8.02 -13.66
C GLN A 42 -1.18 7.96 -12.44
N ILE A 43 0.14 7.94 -12.65
CA ILE A 43 1.14 7.91 -11.57
C ILE A 43 1.01 9.16 -10.69
N ALA A 44 0.96 10.35 -11.30
CA ALA A 44 0.85 11.60 -10.55
C ALA A 44 -0.44 11.67 -9.73
N ARG A 45 -1.56 11.18 -10.27
CA ARG A 45 -2.84 11.09 -9.52
C ARG A 45 -2.76 10.10 -8.36
N PHE A 46 -2.16 8.93 -8.58
CA PHE A 46 -1.98 7.93 -7.53
C PHE A 46 -1.13 8.50 -6.38
N TYR A 47 0.01 9.11 -6.72
CA TYR A 47 0.89 9.76 -5.74
C TYR A 47 0.13 10.82 -4.94
N LYS A 48 -0.52 11.78 -5.61
CA LYS A 48 -1.28 12.84 -4.93
C LYS A 48 -2.39 12.30 -4.03
N LYS A 49 -3.03 11.18 -4.41
CA LYS A 49 -4.12 10.58 -3.66
C LYS A 49 -3.64 9.84 -2.40
N HIS A 50 -2.50 9.16 -2.48
CA HIS A 50 -2.06 8.22 -1.44
C HIS A 50 -0.90 8.73 -0.58
N TYR A 51 -0.08 9.65 -1.08
CA TYR A 51 1.05 10.26 -0.35
C TYR A 51 0.62 11.58 0.33
N ASP A 52 -0.55 11.57 0.96
CA ASP A 52 -1.00 12.66 1.82
C ASP A 52 -0.26 12.58 3.17
N PRO A 53 0.44 13.64 3.63
CA PRO A 53 1.13 13.59 4.90
C PRO A 53 0.21 13.37 6.11
N THR A 54 -1.10 13.60 6.00
CA THR A 54 -2.06 13.23 7.07
C THR A 54 -2.27 11.72 7.20
N HIS A 55 -1.78 10.92 6.25
CA HIS A 55 -1.79 9.45 6.28
C HIS A 55 -0.38 8.84 6.46
N LEU A 56 0.64 9.65 6.74
CA LEU A 56 2.02 9.19 6.91
C LEU A 56 2.44 9.13 8.37
N VAL A 57 3.23 8.11 8.71
CA VAL A 57 3.92 7.99 10.00
C VAL A 57 5.42 8.07 9.75
N VAL A 58 6.13 8.90 10.52
CA VAL A 58 7.59 9.01 10.45
C VAL A 58 8.19 8.29 11.66
N ALA A 59 9.03 7.27 11.41
CA ALA A 59 9.79 6.56 12.42
C ALA A 59 11.29 6.88 12.29
N ALA A 60 11.96 7.12 13.41
CA ALA A 60 13.39 7.37 13.47
C ALA A 60 14.01 6.59 14.63
N ALA A 61 15.16 5.94 14.40
CA ALA A 61 15.87 5.15 15.39
C ALA A 61 17.38 5.37 15.27
N GLY A 62 18.08 5.35 16.41
CA GLY A 62 19.52 5.61 16.50
C GLY A 62 19.84 6.75 17.46
N ASN A 63 21.04 7.31 17.35
CA ASN A 63 21.49 8.46 18.15
C ASN A 63 20.91 9.77 17.59
N VAL A 64 19.62 10.01 17.83
CA VAL A 64 18.89 11.18 17.32
C VAL A 64 18.28 11.98 18.45
N ASP A 65 18.30 13.31 18.31
CA ASP A 65 17.52 14.20 19.18
C ASP A 65 16.07 14.24 18.70
N HIS A 66 15.17 13.71 19.53
CA HIS A 66 13.74 13.62 19.21
C HIS A 66 13.14 15.00 18.87
N ALA A 67 13.46 16.04 19.64
CA ALA A 67 12.91 17.37 19.44
C ALA A 67 13.33 17.96 18.07
N THR A 68 14.56 17.70 17.64
CA THR A 68 15.05 18.08 16.32
C THR A 68 14.33 17.35 15.19
N VAL A 69 14.11 16.03 15.32
CA VAL A 69 13.34 15.26 14.35
C VAL A 69 11.92 15.80 14.22
N VAL A 70 11.21 15.97 15.34
CA VAL A 70 9.84 16.51 15.36
C VAL A 70 9.78 17.90 14.70
N ARG A 71 10.72 18.79 15.02
CA ARG A 71 10.79 20.13 14.43
C ARG A 71 10.95 20.09 12.91
N GLN A 72 11.82 19.22 12.40
CA GLN A 72 12.06 19.07 10.96
C GLN A 72 10.84 18.49 10.24
N VAL A 73 10.25 17.42 10.79
CA VAL A 73 9.03 16.79 10.24
C VAL A 73 7.87 17.78 10.24
N ARG A 74 7.65 18.49 11.35
CA ARG A 74 6.62 19.52 11.45
C ARG A 74 6.77 20.58 10.34
N ARG A 75 7.98 21.12 10.15
CA ARG A 75 8.25 22.10 9.08
C ARG A 75 8.01 21.54 7.67
N ALA A 76 8.28 20.25 7.44
CA ALA A 76 7.98 19.60 6.17
C ALA A 76 6.46 19.47 5.96
N PHE A 77 5.72 19.04 6.99
CA PHE A 77 4.28 18.82 6.92
C PHE A 77 3.50 20.15 6.83
N GLU A 78 3.97 21.22 7.47
CA GLU A 78 3.42 22.57 7.32
C GLU A 78 3.53 23.07 5.87
N ARG A 79 4.71 22.90 5.25
CA ARG A 79 4.90 23.27 3.83
C ARG A 79 4.01 22.46 2.88
N ALA A 80 3.67 21.24 3.27
CA ALA A 80 2.75 20.39 2.52
C ALA A 80 1.26 20.66 2.83
N GLY A 81 0.94 21.58 3.76
CA GLY A 81 -0.44 21.93 4.13
C GLY A 81 -1.14 20.90 5.02
N ALA A 82 -0.41 19.94 5.57
CA ALA A 82 -0.98 18.80 6.30
C ALA A 82 -1.36 19.08 7.76
N LEU A 83 -0.92 20.22 8.32
CA LEU A 83 -1.20 20.56 9.72
C LEU A 83 -2.40 21.50 9.91
N SER A 84 -3.28 21.57 8.91
CA SER A 84 -4.51 22.37 8.98
C SER A 84 -5.56 21.77 9.92
N ARG A 85 -5.49 20.46 10.18
CA ARG A 85 -6.28 19.76 11.21
C ARG A 85 -5.38 18.85 12.04
N THR A 86 -5.19 19.22 13.31
CA THR A 86 -4.32 18.48 14.25
C THR A 86 -5.11 17.78 15.36
N ASP A 87 -6.44 17.77 15.25
CA ASP A 87 -7.40 17.19 16.19
C ASP A 87 -7.82 15.76 15.81
N ALA A 88 -7.18 15.17 14.79
CA ALA A 88 -7.47 13.81 14.37
C ALA A 88 -7.12 12.81 15.48
N VAL A 89 -8.08 11.94 15.80
CA VAL A 89 -7.90 10.82 16.73
C VAL A 89 -7.65 9.52 15.96
N PRO A 90 -6.83 8.60 16.48
CA PRO A 90 -6.64 7.30 15.86
C PRO A 90 -7.98 6.57 15.65
N MET A 91 -8.13 5.95 14.48
CA MET A 91 -9.29 5.08 14.25
C MET A 91 -9.22 3.88 15.20
N ALA A 92 -10.36 3.53 15.80
CA ALA A 92 -10.49 2.30 16.56
C ALA A 92 -10.19 1.07 15.66
N PRO A 93 -9.74 -0.06 16.26
CA PRO A 93 -9.58 -1.31 15.52
C PRO A 93 -10.85 -1.65 14.75
N ARG A 94 -10.69 -2.12 13.50
CA ARG A 94 -11.84 -2.57 12.70
C ARG A 94 -12.36 -3.88 13.29
N GLU A 95 -13.59 -3.86 13.77
CA GLU A 95 -14.29 -5.05 14.23
C GLU A 95 -15.19 -5.63 13.13
N GLY A 96 -15.35 -6.96 13.12
CA GLY A 96 -16.26 -7.65 12.20
C GLY A 96 -15.75 -9.01 11.73
N SER A 97 -16.66 -9.83 11.21
CA SER A 97 -16.34 -11.09 10.52
C SER A 97 -16.75 -10.96 9.05
N ARG A 98 -15.81 -11.25 8.14
CA ARG A 98 -16.10 -11.34 6.71
C ARG A 98 -15.94 -12.78 6.28
N THR A 99 -17.03 -13.42 5.86
CA THR A 99 -16.94 -14.70 5.16
C THR A 99 -16.24 -14.46 3.82
N LEU A 100 -15.00 -14.94 3.70
CA LEU A 100 -14.31 -14.98 2.42
C LEU A 100 -14.93 -16.10 1.58
N ARG A 101 -15.56 -15.74 0.48
CA ARG A 101 -15.89 -16.70 -0.57
C ARG A 101 -14.64 -16.83 -1.44
N THR A 102 -13.93 -17.94 -1.30
CA THR A 102 -12.75 -18.22 -2.13
C THR A 102 -13.18 -18.32 -3.59
N ALA A 103 -12.38 -17.75 -4.50
CA ALA A 103 -12.77 -17.61 -5.89
C ALA A 103 -12.57 -18.88 -6.73
N GLY A 104 -11.73 -19.84 -6.31
CA GLY A 104 -11.53 -21.06 -7.10
C GLY A 104 -10.63 -22.14 -6.50
N LYS A 105 -10.54 -23.26 -7.23
CA LYS A 105 -9.61 -24.38 -7.03
C LYS A 105 -8.35 -24.16 -7.89
N VAL A 106 -7.18 -24.54 -7.39
CA VAL A 106 -5.92 -24.60 -8.16
C VAL A 106 -5.73 -26.03 -8.68
N GLU A 107 -5.56 -26.21 -9.98
CA GLU A 107 -5.00 -27.43 -10.55
C GLU A 107 -3.53 -27.19 -10.87
N LEU A 108 -2.64 -27.99 -10.29
CA LEU A 108 -1.23 -28.02 -10.67
C LEU A 108 -1.12 -28.76 -12.00
N LEU A 109 -0.62 -28.08 -13.02
CA LEU A 109 -0.22 -28.74 -14.26
C LEU A 109 1.12 -29.45 -13.99
N ASN A 110 1.11 -30.79 -14.11
CA ASN A 110 2.32 -31.61 -14.17
C ASN A 110 3.07 -31.37 -15.48
#